data_AF-R7PVB2-F1
#
_entry.id   AF-R7PVB2-F1
#
_cell.length_a   1.000
_cell.length_b   1.000
_cell.length_c   1.000
_cell.angle_alpha   90.00
_cell.angle_beta   90.00
_cell.angle_gamma   90.00
#
_symmetry.space_group_name_H-M   'P 1'
#
loop_
_entity.id
_entity.type
_entity.pdbx_description
1 polymer ?
#
loop_
_entity_poly.entity_id
_entity_poly.type
_entity_poly.pdbx_seq_one_letter_code
_entity_poly.pdbx_strand_id
1 'polypeptide(L)'
;MVKCQVCGEEIGNAIFCENCGSKIPSQKKNKKEKVINNNEKQEKKFCANCGSEMASEDKFCSNCGTYELKATNQVGNNLVATFNPGTAFLISIYTTGAGHIYLGLFKRGISFLISQIVLVVLVAIFTLLLGYLWYMLAVIVLLLGILACLTLHIYSIYDSYKSIKKITNGESVEDIMFFNKFM
;
A
#
# COMPACT_ATOMS: atom_id res chain seq x y z
N MET A 1 -1.82 27.58 40.14
CA MET A 1 -3.16 27.64 39.49
C MET A 1 -2.96 28.37 38.18
N VAL A 2 -3.33 27.76 37.06
CA VAL A 2 -3.10 28.31 35.71
C VAL A 2 -4.46 28.59 35.09
N LYS A 3 -4.68 29.79 34.55
CA LYS A 3 -5.91 30.11 33.83
C LYS A 3 -5.82 29.66 32.39
N CYS A 4 -6.91 29.11 31.87
CA CYS A 4 -7.03 28.79 30.46
C CYS A 4 -6.84 30.05 29.61
N GLN A 5 -5.91 30.01 28.66
CA GLN A 5 -5.68 31.15 27.76
C GLN A 5 -6.79 31.34 26.72
N VAL A 6 -7.68 30.33 26.56
CA VAL A 6 -8.76 30.35 25.57
C VAL A 6 -10.10 30.76 26.18
N CYS A 7 -10.48 30.20 27.34
CA CYS A 7 -11.77 30.50 27.97
C CYS A 7 -11.70 31.16 29.35
N GLY A 8 -10.51 31.35 29.92
CA GLY A 8 -10.32 32.03 31.21
C GLY A 8 -10.60 31.19 32.46
N GLU A 9 -11.07 29.94 32.31
CA GLU A 9 -11.36 29.02 33.42
C GLU A 9 -10.12 28.73 34.29
N GLU A 10 -10.32 28.55 35.60
CA GLU A 10 -9.24 28.18 36.51
C GLU A 10 -8.94 26.69 36.43
N ILE A 11 -7.73 26.33 35.99
CA ILE A 11 -7.33 24.94 35.78
C ILE A 11 -6.27 24.55 36.80
N GLY A 12 -6.46 23.35 37.35
CA GLY A 12 -5.48 22.65 38.19
C GLY A 12 -4.36 22.03 37.36
N ASN A 13 -4.00 20.78 37.66
CA ASN A 13 -2.96 20.02 36.93
C ASN A 13 -3.55 19.18 35.78
N ALA A 14 -4.50 19.74 35.01
CA ALA A 14 -5.09 19.05 33.87
C ALA A 14 -4.31 19.33 32.58
N ILE A 15 -4.22 18.31 31.71
CA ILE A 15 -3.53 18.39 30.42
C ILE A 15 -4.38 19.17 29.40
N PHE A 16 -5.70 19.18 29.59
CA PHE A 16 -6.70 19.87 28.77
C PHE A 16 -7.68 20.62 29.67
N CYS A 17 -8.22 21.72 29.17
CA CYS A 17 -9.29 22.47 29.85
C CYS A 17 -10.61 21.69 29.80
N GLU A 18 -11.22 21.43 30.95
CA GLU A 18 -12.51 20.72 31.02
C GLU A 18 -13.68 21.55 30.48
N ASN A 19 -13.55 22.89 30.46
CA ASN A 19 -14.59 23.79 29.99
C ASN A 19 -14.57 24.00 28.46
N CYS A 20 -13.39 24.15 27.85
CA CYS A 20 -13.28 24.46 26.40
C CYS A 20 -12.46 23.46 25.57
N GLY A 21 -11.85 22.44 26.19
CA GLY A 21 -11.06 21.42 25.50
C GLY A 21 -9.66 21.86 25.04
N SER A 22 -9.26 23.12 25.25
CA SER A 22 -7.93 23.60 24.85
C SER A 22 -6.81 22.89 25.62
N LYS A 23 -5.74 22.49 24.92
CA LYS A 23 -4.54 21.91 25.53
C LYS A 23 -3.79 22.95 26.37
N ILE A 24 -3.46 22.60 27.62
CA ILE A 24 -2.71 23.48 28.51
C ILE A 24 -1.21 23.15 28.40
N PRO A 25 -0.33 24.15 28.15
CA PRO A 25 1.11 23.92 28.08
C PRO A 25 1.65 23.58 29.47
N SER A 26 1.74 22.29 29.79
CA SER A 26 2.23 21.78 31.07
C SER A 26 3.67 22.21 31.33
N GLN A 27 3.89 22.92 32.44
CA GLN A 27 5.22 23.29 32.92
C GLN A 27 6.03 22.06 33.35
N LYS A 28 7.27 22.01 32.87
CA LYS A 28 8.29 20.97 33.06
C LYS A 28 8.53 20.61 34.53
N LYS A 29 8.58 19.31 34.85
CA LYS A 29 9.38 18.78 35.96
C LYS A 29 10.36 17.72 35.45
N ASN A 30 11.62 17.92 35.82
CA ASN A 30 12.80 17.10 35.53
C ASN A 30 12.61 15.62 35.91
N LYS A 31 12.99 14.69 35.03
CA LYS A 31 13.54 13.40 35.45
C LYS A 31 14.63 12.93 34.48
N LYS A 32 15.84 12.94 35.04
CA LYS A 32 17.06 12.20 34.71
C LYS A 32 16.93 11.13 33.63
N GLU A 33 17.80 11.31 32.64
CA GLU A 33 18.50 10.28 31.88
C GLU A 33 18.64 8.95 32.62
N LYS A 34 18.10 7.90 32.01
CA LYS A 34 18.53 6.52 32.23
C LYS A 34 18.60 5.85 30.86
N VAL A 35 19.82 5.77 30.35
CA VAL A 35 20.21 4.90 29.25
C VAL A 35 19.85 3.47 29.63
N ILE A 36 18.95 2.85 28.87
CA ILE A 36 18.86 1.40 28.76
C ILE A 36 18.65 1.09 27.28
N ASN A 37 19.70 0.49 26.69
CA ASN A 37 19.69 -0.13 25.39
C ASN A 37 18.59 -1.17 25.33
N ASN A 38 17.73 -1.12 24.32
CA ASN A 38 17.06 -2.30 23.77
C ASN A 38 16.67 -2.01 22.32
N ASN A 39 17.18 -2.85 21.42
CA ASN A 39 16.80 -2.96 20.02
C ASN A 39 15.35 -3.46 19.92
N GLU A 40 14.38 -2.58 20.13
CA GLU A 40 12.99 -2.84 19.78
C GLU A 40 12.56 -1.83 18.73
N LYS A 41 12.35 -2.36 17.52
CA LYS A 41 11.78 -1.68 16.36
C LYS A 41 10.37 -1.21 16.73
N GLN A 42 10.25 -0.04 17.36
CA GLN A 42 8.95 0.57 17.67
C GLN A 42 8.26 0.91 16.34
N GLU A 43 7.21 0.15 16.03
CA GLU A 43 6.35 0.36 14.87
C GLU A 43 5.52 1.63 15.07
N LYS A 44 6.07 2.75 14.62
CA LYS A 44 5.39 4.05 14.59
C LYS A 44 4.23 4.02 13.61
N LYS A 45 3.01 4.33 14.04
CA LYS A 45 1.82 4.44 13.17
C LYS A 45 1.56 5.91 12.83
N PHE A 46 0.85 6.16 11.73
CA PHE A 46 0.45 7.51 11.34
C PHE A 46 -1.07 7.60 11.24
N CYS A 47 -1.62 8.72 11.69
CA CYS A 47 -3.06 8.96 11.62
C CYS A 47 -3.52 9.09 10.16
N ALA A 48 -4.52 8.30 9.76
CA ALA A 48 -5.08 8.34 8.40
C ALA A 48 -5.84 9.64 8.06
N ASN A 49 -6.28 10.39 9.09
CA ASN A 49 -7.04 11.62 8.90
C ASN A 49 -6.16 12.89 8.89
N CYS A 50 -5.09 12.94 9.70
CA CYS A 50 -4.28 14.15 9.85
C CYS A 50 -2.77 13.96 9.66
N GLY A 51 -2.29 12.72 9.45
CA GLY A 51 -0.89 12.42 9.21
C GLY A 51 0.03 12.53 10.42
N SER A 52 -0.49 12.79 11.62
CA SER A 52 0.32 12.84 12.85
C SER A 52 0.94 11.47 13.19
N GLU A 53 2.17 11.51 13.70
CA GLU A 53 2.88 10.33 14.22
C GLU A 53 2.26 9.87 15.54
N MET A 54 2.11 8.55 15.68
CA MET A 54 1.44 7.89 16.79
C MET A 54 2.21 6.64 17.24
N ALA A 55 2.08 6.28 18.51
CA ALA A 55 2.64 5.05 19.04
C ALA A 55 1.83 3.83 18.59
N SER A 56 2.43 2.65 18.62
CA SER A 56 1.83 1.39 18.16
C SER A 56 0.56 1.05 18.94
N GLU A 57 0.54 1.42 20.21
CA GLU A 57 -0.47 1.17 21.24
C GLU A 57 -1.60 2.22 21.28
N ASP A 58 -1.45 3.35 20.59
CA ASP A 58 -2.43 4.42 20.61
C ASP A 58 -3.72 3.98 19.91
N LYS A 59 -4.84 3.93 20.65
CA LYS A 59 -6.16 3.54 20.12
C LYS A 59 -6.88 4.67 19.37
N PHE A 60 -6.43 5.91 19.54
CA PHE A 60 -7.03 7.11 18.96
C PHE A 60 -5.95 8.17 18.69
N CYS A 61 -6.17 8.99 17.66
CA CYS A 61 -5.23 10.04 17.30
C CYS A 61 -5.29 11.20 18.30
N SER A 62 -4.17 11.45 18.99
CA SER A 62 -4.03 12.58 19.93
C SER A 62 -4.10 13.95 19.26
N ASN A 63 -3.97 14.04 17.93
CA ASN A 63 -4.00 15.30 17.19
C ASN A 63 -5.37 15.64 16.60
N CYS A 64 -6.15 14.65 16.13
CA CYS A 64 -7.43 14.89 15.46
C CYS A 64 -8.62 14.07 16.00
N GLY A 65 -8.41 13.22 17.01
CA GLY A 65 -9.49 12.46 17.67
C GLY A 65 -10.07 11.28 16.89
N THR A 66 -9.53 10.92 15.72
CA THR A 66 -10.03 9.78 14.94
C THR A 66 -9.57 8.44 15.53
N TYR A 67 -10.37 7.39 15.33
CA TYR A 67 -10.10 6.02 15.76
C TYR A 67 -9.49 5.13 14.65
N GLU A 68 -9.39 5.63 13.42
CA GLU A 68 -8.88 4.82 12.29
C GLU A 68 -7.35 4.86 12.21
N LEU A 69 -6.74 3.74 12.63
CA LEU A 69 -5.31 3.51 12.66
C LEU A 69 -4.91 2.59 11.50
N LYS A 70 -4.03 3.02 10.60
CA LYS A 70 -3.37 2.10 9.66
C LYS A 70 -2.13 1.51 10.31
N ALA A 71 -2.15 0.19 10.52
CA ALA A 71 -0.97 -0.57 10.93
C ALA A 71 0.12 -0.46 9.86
N THR A 72 1.32 -0.12 10.30
CA THR A 72 2.53 -0.08 9.49
C THR A 72 2.89 -1.48 9.02
N ASN A 73 2.74 -1.71 7.71
CA ASN A 73 3.61 -2.56 6.90
C ASN A 73 3.29 -2.30 5.42
N GLN A 74 3.49 -1.07 4.95
CA GLN A 74 3.38 -0.76 3.53
C GLN A 74 4.29 0.42 3.22
N VAL A 75 5.42 0.15 2.59
CA VAL A 75 6.21 1.18 1.89
C VAL A 75 5.31 1.73 0.78
N GLY A 76 4.62 2.86 0.97
CA GLY A 76 3.83 3.49 -0.11
C GLY A 76 2.61 4.33 0.30
N ASN A 77 2.35 4.51 1.59
CA ASN A 77 1.13 5.11 2.11
C ASN A 77 1.05 6.65 2.04
N ASN A 78 2.01 7.34 1.41
CA ASN A 78 1.88 8.76 1.06
C ASN A 78 1.57 9.01 -0.43
N LEU A 79 1.57 7.99 -1.29
CA LEU A 79 1.23 8.18 -2.71
C LEU A 79 -0.24 7.83 -3.04
N VAL A 80 -0.93 7.09 -2.17
CA VAL A 80 -2.32 6.64 -2.38
C VAL A 80 -3.31 7.82 -2.50
N ALA A 81 -3.01 8.99 -1.94
CA ALA A 81 -3.88 10.16 -1.99
C ALA A 81 -3.89 10.91 -3.34
N THR A 82 -3.04 10.55 -4.32
CA THR A 82 -2.90 11.30 -5.59
C THR A 82 -3.00 10.39 -6.81
N PHE A 83 -3.73 9.29 -6.70
CA PHE A 83 -3.81 8.28 -7.75
C PHE A 83 -5.19 8.30 -8.39
N ASN A 84 -5.29 8.90 -9.58
CA ASN A 84 -6.53 8.85 -10.34
C ASN A 84 -6.67 7.42 -10.89
N PRO A 85 -7.72 6.65 -10.54
CA PRO A 85 -7.87 5.25 -10.97
C PRO A 85 -7.82 5.08 -12.49
N GLY A 86 -8.19 6.12 -13.25
CA GLY A 86 -8.02 6.16 -14.70
C GLY A 86 -6.56 6.10 -15.17
N THR A 87 -5.63 6.75 -14.47
CA THR A 87 -4.20 6.70 -14.84
C THR A 87 -3.58 5.33 -14.58
N ALA A 88 -3.91 4.68 -13.45
CA ALA A 88 -3.49 3.31 -13.18
C ALA A 88 -3.99 2.33 -14.25
N PHE A 89 -5.22 2.52 -14.74
CA PHE A 89 -5.80 1.74 -15.82
C PHE A 89 -5.08 1.95 -17.16
N LEU A 90 -4.80 3.21 -17.54
CA LEU A 90 -4.08 3.53 -18.78
C LEU A 90 -2.64 3.01 -18.78
N ILE A 91 -1.94 3.10 -17.64
CA ILE A 91 -0.57 2.58 -17.50
C ILE A 91 -0.57 1.04 -17.52
N SER A 92 -1.62 0.40 -16.98
CA SER A 92 -1.77 -1.06 -17.02
C SER A 92 -2.12 -1.61 -18.39
N ILE A 93 -2.79 -0.81 -19.24
CA ILE A 93 -3.05 -1.17 -20.65
C ILE A 93 -1.74 -1.24 -21.44
N TYR A 94 -0.81 -0.31 -21.19
CA TYR A 94 0.45 -0.25 -21.94
C TYR A 94 1.48 -1.28 -21.45
N THR A 95 1.47 -1.61 -20.15
CA THR A 95 2.44 -2.54 -19.54
C THR A 95 1.80 -3.45 -18.49
N THR A 96 1.87 -4.77 -18.69
CA THR A 96 1.42 -5.77 -17.71
C THR A 96 2.14 -5.59 -16.39
N GLY A 97 1.41 -5.62 -15.26
CA GLY A 97 2.01 -5.50 -13.92
C GLY A 97 2.31 -4.07 -13.44
N ALA A 98 2.23 -3.05 -14.30
CA ALA A 98 2.47 -1.66 -13.89
C ALA A 98 1.41 -1.12 -12.93
N GLY A 99 0.15 -1.60 -13.03
CA GLY A 99 -0.91 -1.28 -12.07
C GLY A 99 -0.56 -1.68 -10.64
N HIS A 100 0.00 -2.87 -10.42
CA HIS A 100 0.43 -3.32 -9.09
C HIS A 100 1.63 -2.54 -8.56
N ILE A 101 2.59 -2.21 -9.43
CA ILE A 101 3.74 -1.37 -9.05
C ILE A 101 3.27 0.03 -8.62
N TYR A 102 2.31 0.59 -9.32
CA TYR A 102 1.71 1.89 -8.99
C TYR A 102 1.03 1.89 -7.62
N LEU A 103 0.44 0.76 -7.22
CA LEU A 103 -0.15 0.57 -5.89
C LEU A 103 0.90 0.33 -4.78
N GLY A 104 2.18 0.20 -5.11
CA GLY A 104 3.25 -0.17 -4.19
C GLY A 104 3.39 -1.68 -3.96
N LEU A 105 2.64 -2.52 -4.68
CA LEU A 105 2.74 -3.99 -4.64
C LEU A 105 3.81 -4.47 -5.63
N PHE A 106 5.08 -4.23 -5.27
CA PHE A 106 6.21 -4.50 -6.16
C PHE A 106 6.38 -5.98 -6.46
N LYS A 107 6.26 -6.87 -5.47
CA LYS A 107 6.46 -8.32 -5.69
C LYS A 107 5.40 -8.86 -6.63
N ARG A 108 4.16 -8.40 -6.47
CA ARG A 108 3.04 -8.79 -7.32
C ARG A 108 3.17 -8.27 -8.75
N GLY A 109 3.53 -7.00 -8.91
CA GLY A 109 3.74 -6.41 -10.24
C GLY A 109 4.89 -7.04 -11.01
N ILE A 110 6.04 -7.24 -10.35
CA ILE A 110 7.21 -7.93 -10.93
C ILE A 110 6.85 -9.36 -11.32
N SER A 111 6.06 -10.07 -10.51
CA SER A 111 5.61 -11.43 -10.82
C SER A 111 4.81 -11.50 -12.13
N PHE A 112 3.89 -10.55 -12.37
CA PHE A 112 3.13 -10.49 -13.63
C PHE A 112 4.03 -10.11 -14.82
N LEU A 113 4.96 -9.17 -14.63
CA LEU A 113 5.91 -8.76 -15.66
C LEU A 113 6.80 -9.93 -16.11
N ILE A 114 7.40 -10.66 -15.15
CA ILE A 114 8.23 -11.84 -15.44
C ILE A 114 7.39 -12.92 -16.13
N SER A 115 6.18 -13.20 -15.62
CA SER A 115 5.26 -14.18 -16.22
C SER A 115 5.00 -13.87 -17.69
N GLN A 116 4.75 -12.60 -18.00
CA GLN A 116 4.45 -12.18 -19.37
C GLN A 116 5.66 -12.31 -20.30
N ILE A 117 6.86 -11.92 -19.84
CA ILE A 117 8.10 -12.07 -20.60
C ILE A 117 8.38 -13.55 -20.87
N VAL A 118 8.28 -14.40 -19.86
CA VAL A 118 8.54 -15.85 -20.00
C VAL A 118 7.56 -16.47 -21.00
N LEU A 119 6.27 -16.13 -20.92
CA LEU A 119 5.26 -16.63 -21.86
C LEU A 119 5.56 -16.19 -23.30
N VAL A 120 5.89 -14.92 -23.51
CA VAL A 120 6.19 -14.38 -24.86
C VAL A 120 7.45 -15.01 -25.43
N VAL A 121 8.52 -15.14 -24.64
CA VAL A 121 9.77 -15.79 -25.06
C VAL A 121 9.53 -17.25 -25.40
N LEU A 122 8.77 -17.97 -24.58
CA LEU A 122 8.43 -19.37 -24.82
C LEU A 122 7.63 -19.51 -26.13
N VAL A 123 6.58 -18.72 -26.32
CA VAL A 123 5.78 -18.74 -27.56
C VAL A 123 6.66 -18.44 -28.77
N ALA A 124 7.54 -17.42 -28.69
CA ALA A 124 8.44 -17.07 -29.79
C ALA A 124 9.40 -18.22 -30.14
N ILE A 125 10.02 -18.85 -29.14
CA ILE A 125 10.92 -19.99 -29.34
C ILE A 125 10.18 -21.16 -30.01
N PHE A 126 8.99 -21.53 -29.50
CA PHE A 126 8.19 -22.61 -30.09
C PHE A 126 7.73 -22.29 -31.51
N THR A 127 7.30 -21.06 -31.79
CA THR A 127 6.92 -20.63 -33.14
C THR A 127 8.11 -20.67 -34.11
N LEU A 128 9.32 -20.28 -33.68
CA LEU A 128 10.53 -20.36 -34.51
C LEU A 128 10.97 -21.81 -34.78
N LEU A 129 10.95 -22.67 -33.76
CA LEU A 129 11.28 -24.09 -33.88
C LEU A 129 10.30 -24.85 -34.77
N LEU A 130 9.00 -24.69 -34.53
CA LEU A 130 7.95 -25.38 -35.28
C LEU A 130 7.75 -24.77 -36.67
N GLY A 131 7.98 -23.46 -36.83
CA GLY A 131 7.80 -22.75 -38.10
C GLY A 131 8.75 -23.22 -39.20
N TYR A 132 9.91 -23.76 -38.83
CA TYR A 132 10.85 -24.36 -39.78
C TYR A 132 10.35 -25.68 -40.38
N LEU A 133 9.57 -26.47 -39.64
CA LEU A 133 9.16 -27.81 -40.02
C LEU A 133 7.68 -27.89 -40.47
N TRP A 134 6.80 -27.11 -39.83
CA TRP A 134 5.33 -27.20 -39.98
C TRP A 134 4.67 -25.83 -39.78
N TYR A 135 4.68 -24.99 -40.81
CA TYR A 135 4.17 -23.62 -40.77
C TYR A 135 2.73 -23.51 -40.21
N MET A 136 1.82 -24.40 -40.63
CA MET A 136 0.43 -24.39 -40.15
C MET A 136 0.31 -24.63 -38.64
N LEU A 137 1.16 -25.48 -38.07
CA LEU A 137 1.18 -25.76 -36.63
C LEU A 137 1.76 -24.56 -35.85
N ALA A 138 2.78 -23.90 -36.39
CA ALA A 138 3.37 -22.72 -35.78
C ALA A 138 2.39 -21.55 -35.65
N VAL A 139 1.52 -21.35 -36.66
CA VAL A 139 0.44 -20.36 -36.62
C VAL A 139 -0.57 -20.66 -35.50
N ILE A 140 -0.96 -21.93 -35.32
CA ILE A 140 -1.87 -22.34 -34.24
C ILE A 140 -1.26 -22.05 -32.87
N VAL A 141 0.01 -22.43 -32.65
CA VAL A 141 0.72 -22.16 -31.39
C VAL A 141 0.81 -20.66 -31.11
N LEU A 142 1.09 -19.84 -32.14
CA LEU A 142 1.15 -18.39 -32.02
C LEU A 142 -0.22 -17.81 -31.60
N LEU A 143 -1.32 -18.25 -32.21
CA LEU A 143 -2.67 -17.79 -31.88
C LEU A 143 -3.05 -18.17 -30.44
N LEU A 144 -2.73 -19.39 -30.00
CA LEU A 144 -2.94 -19.83 -28.62
C LEU A 144 -2.09 -19.02 -27.63
N GLY A 145 -0.84 -18.71 -27.99
CA GLY A 145 0.06 -17.88 -27.19
C GLY A 145 -0.46 -16.44 -27.05
N ILE A 146 -0.96 -15.83 -28.12
CA ILE A 146 -1.59 -14.50 -28.09
C ILE A 146 -2.83 -14.53 -27.19
N LEU A 147 -3.67 -15.56 -27.31
CA LEU A 147 -4.85 -15.71 -26.45
C LEU A 147 -4.46 -15.81 -24.97
N ALA A 148 -3.44 -16.60 -24.64
CA ALA A 148 -2.92 -16.74 -23.27
C ALA A 148 -2.32 -15.42 -22.74
N CYS A 149 -1.66 -14.64 -23.59
CA CYS A 149 -1.15 -13.32 -23.24
C CYS A 149 -2.30 -12.34 -22.91
N LEU A 150 -3.35 -12.31 -23.74
CA LEU A 150 -4.52 -11.46 -23.51
C LEU A 150 -5.27 -11.84 -22.24
N THR A 151 -5.44 -13.14 -21.95
CA THR A 151 -6.11 -13.58 -20.72
C THR A 151 -5.32 -13.19 -19.47
N LEU A 152 -3.99 -13.33 -19.49
CA LEU A 152 -3.13 -12.87 -18.39
C LEU A 152 -3.18 -11.34 -18.20
N HIS A 153 -3.18 -10.56 -19.29
CA HIS A 153 -3.33 -9.11 -19.23
C HIS A 153 -4.64 -8.68 -18.59
N ILE A 154 -5.77 -9.23 -19.05
CA ILE A 154 -7.10 -8.94 -18.51
C ILE A 154 -7.15 -9.35 -17.03
N TYR A 155 -6.59 -10.50 -16.68
CA TYR A 155 -6.51 -10.96 -15.29
C TYR A 155 -5.69 -10.01 -14.42
N SER A 156 -4.53 -9.53 -14.89
CA SER A 156 -3.70 -8.56 -14.18
C SER A 156 -4.46 -7.26 -13.91
N ILE A 157 -5.24 -6.77 -14.89
CA ILE A 157 -6.06 -5.56 -14.74
C ILE A 157 -7.15 -5.79 -13.67
N TYR A 158 -7.85 -6.91 -13.74
CA TYR A 158 -8.88 -7.28 -12.77
C TYR A 158 -8.31 -7.35 -11.35
N ASP A 159 -7.14 -7.97 -11.18
CA ASP A 159 -6.50 -8.12 -9.88
C ASP A 159 -5.99 -6.79 -9.30
N SER A 160 -5.48 -5.90 -10.15
CA SER A 160 -5.12 -4.53 -9.77
C SER A 160 -6.36 -3.74 -9.30
N TYR A 161 -7.47 -3.82 -10.05
CA TYR A 161 -8.74 -3.20 -9.66
C TYR A 161 -9.28 -3.74 -8.32
N LYS A 162 -9.22 -5.06 -8.14
CA LYS A 162 -9.59 -5.72 -6.88
C LYS A 162 -8.73 -5.22 -5.72
N SER A 163 -7.43 -5.03 -5.95
CA SER A 163 -6.50 -4.53 -4.94
C SER A 163 -6.80 -3.08 -4.56
N ILE A 164 -7.13 -2.21 -5.53
CA ILE A 164 -7.59 -0.84 -5.27
C ILE A 164 -8.84 -0.84 -4.39
N LYS A 165 -9.86 -1.62 -4.74
CA LYS A 165 -11.11 -1.69 -3.97
C LYS A 165 -10.86 -2.07 -2.51
N LYS A 166 -9.98 -3.04 -2.25
CA LYS A 166 -9.57 -3.42 -0.89
C LYS A 166 -8.89 -2.28 -0.14
N ILE A 167 -7.93 -1.61 -0.78
CA ILE A 167 -7.19 -0.47 -0.19
C ILE A 167 -8.15 0.68 0.14
N THR A 168 -9.10 0.99 -0.75
CA THR A 168 -10.13 2.02 -0.56
C THR A 168 -11.07 1.69 0.61
N ASN A 169 -11.37 0.41 0.82
CA ASN A 169 -12.20 -0.06 1.94
C ASN A 169 -11.43 -0.16 3.28
N GLY A 170 -10.14 0.20 3.32
CA GLY A 170 -9.30 0.08 4.51
C GLY A 170 -8.78 -1.34 4.80
N GLU A 171 -8.99 -2.29 3.89
CA GLU A 171 -8.46 -3.65 4.00
C GLU A 171 -6.95 -3.67 3.67
N SER A 172 -6.18 -4.51 4.37
CA SER A 172 -4.79 -4.78 4.01
C SER A 172 -4.71 -5.69 2.77
N VAL A 173 -3.74 -5.41 1.90
CA VAL A 173 -3.44 -6.27 0.74
C VAL A 173 -2.03 -6.82 0.91
N GLU A 174 -1.92 -8.14 0.81
CA GLU A 174 -0.64 -8.84 0.90
C GLU A 174 0.13 -8.70 -0.42
N ASP A 175 1.41 -8.29 -0.33
CA ASP A 175 2.33 -8.27 -1.47
C ASP A 175 3.06 -9.61 -1.56
N ILE A 176 2.36 -10.62 -2.07
CA ILE A 176 2.92 -11.94 -2.37
C ILE A 176 3.02 -12.15 -3.88
N MET A 177 3.96 -13.00 -4.30
CA MET A 177 4.08 -13.40 -5.70
C MET A 177 2.80 -14.10 -6.14
N PHE A 178 2.37 -13.81 -7.38
CA PHE A 178 1.16 -14.41 -7.95
C PHE A 178 1.24 -15.94 -7.98
N PHE A 179 2.42 -16.48 -8.28
CA PHE A 179 2.68 -17.92 -8.35
C PHE A 179 2.50 -18.65 -7.01
N ASN A 180 2.75 -17.98 -5.87
CA ASN A 180 2.60 -18.60 -4.55
C ASN A 180 1.14 -18.96 -4.23
N LYS A 181 0.17 -18.44 -5.00
CA LYS A 181 -1.23 -18.81 -4.84
C LYS A 181 -1.58 -20.16 -5.48
N PHE A 182 -0.70 -20.69 -6.33
CA PHE A 182 -0.88 -21.95 -7.06
C PHE A 182 0.01 -23.08 -6.54
N MET A 183 0.92 -22.79 -5.61
CA MET A 183 1.74 -23.77 -4.89
C MET A 183 1.08 -24.08 -3.55
#